data_AF-A0AAD5W0Q6-F1
#
_entry.id   AF-A0AAD5W0Q6-F1
#
_cell.length_a   1.000
_cell.length_b   1.000
_cell.length_c   1.000
_cell.angle_alpha   90.00
_cell.angle_beta   90.00
_cell.angle_gamma   90.00
#
_symmetry.space_group_name_H-M   'P 1'
#
loop_
_entity.id
_entity.type
_entity.pdbx_description
1 polymer ?
#
loop_
_entity_poly.entity_id
_entity_poly.type
_entity_poly.pdbx_seq_one_letter_code
_entity_poly.pdbx_strand_id
1 'polypeptide(L)'
;MLHQPPSPISIQPRPPLTVTQLFREQHFGIAEGYPWTPPPDSGNKTLEEFYKEGIFPEIHGRDAKFPDGESPNDVTLRVERGIKECILPHLFDKSQEGAHIGIASHGICLAELISALVRLDPDLDTTKSYRGHWNTAWSRIEISFKHEHEGPYNPDALPPLRVNLLAFNEHKHLSSLPPPKSDE
;
A
#
# COMPACT_ATOMS: atom_id res chain seq x y z
N MET A 1 34.22 -37.10 18.63
CA MET A 1 33.23 -36.02 18.46
C MET A 1 32.11 -36.57 17.57
N LEU A 2 30.94 -36.84 18.14
CA LEU A 2 29.78 -37.32 17.40
C LEU A 2 29.20 -36.14 16.59
N HIS A 3 29.15 -36.28 15.27
CA HIS A 3 28.42 -35.35 14.40
C HIS A 3 26.94 -35.38 14.78
N GLN A 4 26.41 -34.26 15.28
CA GLN A 4 24.97 -34.08 15.35
C GLN A 4 24.43 -34.05 13.91
N PRO A 5 23.38 -34.82 13.59
CA PRO A 5 22.72 -34.71 12.31
C PRO A 5 22.13 -33.29 12.15
N PRO A 6 22.08 -32.74 10.94
CA PRO A 6 21.46 -31.44 10.69
C PRO A 6 20.01 -31.49 11.16
N SER A 7 19.61 -30.45 11.90
CA SER A 7 18.22 -30.27 12.32
C SER A 7 17.29 -30.41 11.10
N PRO A 8 16.16 -31.13 11.22
CA PRO A 8 15.22 -31.26 10.11
C PRO A 8 14.78 -29.87 9.63
N ILE A 9 14.77 -29.69 8.30
CA ILE A 9 14.21 -28.50 7.66
C ILE A 9 12.80 -28.34 8.21
N SER A 10 12.57 -27.26 8.96
CA SER A 10 11.26 -26.91 9.47
C SER A 10 10.36 -26.66 8.26
N ILE A 11 9.53 -27.66 7.92
CA ILE A 11 8.51 -27.57 6.88
C ILE A 11 7.36 -26.76 7.46
N GLN A 12 7.61 -25.50 7.81
CA GLN A 12 6.52 -24.63 8.21
C GLN A 12 5.58 -24.49 7.00
N PRO A 13 4.27 -24.74 7.17
CA PRO A 13 3.33 -24.54 6.09
C PRO A 13 3.47 -23.09 5.63
N ARG A 14 3.52 -22.89 4.31
CA ARG A 14 3.56 -21.54 3.75
C ARG A 14 2.32 -20.79 4.25
N PRO A 15 2.45 -19.51 4.68
CA PRO A 15 1.29 -18.71 5.02
C PRO A 15 0.27 -18.73 3.87
N PRO A 16 -1.03 -18.73 4.18
CA PRO A 16 -2.06 -18.68 3.15
C PRO A 16 -1.89 -17.42 2.30
N LEU A 17 -2.06 -17.56 0.98
CA LEU A 17 -2.02 -16.44 0.04
C LEU A 17 -3.44 -16.12 -0.41
N THR A 18 -3.88 -14.90 -0.12
CA THR A 18 -5.14 -14.36 -0.62
C THR A 18 -4.85 -13.34 -1.72
N VAL A 19 -5.42 -13.54 -2.90
CA VAL A 19 -5.35 -12.59 -4.01
C VAL A 19 -6.62 -11.74 -4.01
N THR A 20 -6.46 -10.41 -4.01
CA THR A 20 -7.58 -9.46 -4.01
C THR A 20 -7.29 -8.28 -4.92
N GLN A 21 -8.34 -7.75 -5.55
CA GLN A 21 -8.27 -6.53 -6.36
C GLN A 21 -8.25 -5.26 -5.50
N LEU A 22 -8.48 -5.36 -4.19
CA LEU A 22 -8.53 -4.21 -3.29
C LEU A 22 -7.17 -3.54 -3.10
N PHE A 23 -6.07 -4.26 -3.32
CA PHE A 23 -4.70 -3.75 -3.17
C PHE A 23 -3.93 -3.68 -4.50
N ARG A 24 -4.62 -3.60 -5.64
CA ARG A 24 -4.00 -3.36 -6.95
C ARG A 24 -3.57 -1.89 -7.08
N GLU A 25 -2.64 -1.60 -8.00
CA GLU A 25 -2.26 -0.23 -8.33
C GLU A 25 -3.45 0.61 -8.80
N GLN A 26 -3.32 1.95 -8.71
CA GLN A 26 -4.24 2.88 -9.37
C GLN A 26 -4.42 2.48 -10.85
N HIS A 27 -5.67 2.36 -11.29
CA HIS A 27 -5.97 2.23 -12.73
C HIS A 27 -5.71 3.56 -13.43
N PHE A 28 -4.81 3.58 -14.42
CA PHE A 28 -4.53 4.79 -15.20
C PHE A 28 -5.45 4.96 -16.42
N GLY A 29 -6.41 4.05 -16.62
CA GLY A 29 -7.39 4.17 -17.69
C GLY A 29 -6.72 4.20 -19.07
N ILE A 30 -7.08 5.19 -19.88
CA ILE A 30 -6.50 5.35 -21.22
C ILE A 30 -4.98 5.63 -21.24
N ALA A 31 -4.38 5.98 -20.09
CA ALA A 31 -2.95 6.25 -19.98
C ALA A 31 -2.11 4.99 -19.68
N GLU A 32 -2.73 3.83 -19.44
CA GLU A 32 -2.02 2.58 -19.20
C GLU A 32 -1.11 2.20 -20.38
N GLY A 33 0.13 1.82 -20.08
CA GLY A 33 1.12 1.45 -21.09
C GLY A 33 1.82 2.62 -21.80
N TYR A 34 1.44 3.87 -21.51
CA TYR A 34 2.15 5.06 -21.99
C TYR A 34 3.23 5.50 -20.99
N PRO A 35 4.32 6.13 -21.46
CA PRO A 35 5.37 6.61 -20.58
C PRO A 35 4.88 7.72 -19.66
N TRP A 36 5.36 7.71 -18.42
CA TRP A 36 5.15 8.83 -17.50
C TRP A 36 5.74 10.11 -18.10
N THR A 37 4.92 11.15 -18.18
CA THR A 37 5.32 12.46 -18.70
C THR A 37 5.13 13.52 -17.61
N PRO A 38 6.12 14.38 -17.33
CA PRO A 38 5.93 15.46 -16.36
C PRO A 38 4.81 16.40 -16.82
N PRO A 39 4.20 17.18 -15.91
CA PRO A 39 3.24 18.20 -16.28
C PRO A 39 3.86 19.15 -17.34
N PRO A 40 3.12 19.52 -18.39
CA PRO A 40 3.66 20.39 -19.42
C PRO A 40 3.98 21.76 -18.83
N ASP A 41 5.05 22.39 -19.33
CA ASP A 41 5.29 23.80 -19.09
C ASP A 41 4.06 24.60 -19.55
N SER A 42 3.73 25.68 -18.83
CA SER A 42 2.55 26.53 -19.09
C SER A 42 2.38 26.82 -20.58
N GLY A 43 1.41 26.16 -21.21
CA GLY A 43 1.17 26.20 -22.65
C GLY A 43 -0.32 26.16 -22.95
N ASN A 44 -0.68 26.48 -24.20
CA ASN A 44 -2.08 26.59 -24.63
C ASN A 44 -2.74 25.24 -24.95
N LYS A 45 -2.04 24.11 -24.77
CA LYS A 45 -2.59 22.78 -25.01
C LYS A 45 -3.40 22.29 -23.81
N THR A 46 -4.61 21.84 -24.08
CA THR A 46 -5.48 21.14 -23.15
C THR A 46 -5.02 19.69 -22.95
N LEU A 47 -5.43 19.05 -21.85
CA LEU A 47 -5.15 17.64 -21.59
C LEU A 47 -5.67 16.72 -22.71
N GLU A 48 -6.85 17.03 -23.28
CA GLU A 48 -7.42 16.25 -24.38
C GLU A 48 -6.56 16.30 -25.65
N GLU A 49 -5.94 17.45 -25.95
CA GLU A 49 -5.00 17.57 -27.06
C GLU A 49 -3.73 16.75 -26.83
N PHE A 50 -3.20 16.72 -25.59
CA PHE A 50 -2.10 15.83 -25.24
C PHE A 50 -2.47 14.35 -25.43
N TYR A 51 -3.66 13.94 -24.98
CA TYR A 51 -4.10 12.54 -25.11
C TYR A 51 -4.21 12.11 -26.58
N LYS A 52 -4.68 13.00 -27.47
CA LYS A 52 -4.73 12.76 -28.93
C LYS A 52 -3.34 12.57 -29.55
N GLU A 53 -2.30 13.12 -28.93
CA GLU A 53 -0.90 12.94 -29.31
C GLU A 53 -0.24 11.72 -28.64
N GLY A 54 -0.99 10.96 -27.83
CA GLY A 54 -0.47 9.83 -27.05
C GLY A 54 0.41 10.27 -25.88
N ILE A 55 0.27 11.51 -25.43
CA ILE A 55 0.99 12.08 -24.29
C ILE A 55 0.02 12.15 -23.12
N PHE A 56 0.42 11.57 -21.98
CA PHE A 56 -0.39 11.54 -20.77
C PHE A 56 0.38 12.22 -19.62
N PRO A 57 0.27 13.55 -19.49
CA PRO A 57 0.98 14.27 -18.45
C PRO A 57 0.48 13.88 -17.06
N GLU A 58 1.39 13.92 -16.08
CA GLU A 58 1.00 13.79 -14.68
C GLU A 58 -0.07 14.82 -14.33
N ILE A 59 -1.16 14.33 -13.74
CA ILE A 59 -2.27 15.15 -13.26
C ILE A 59 -2.25 15.20 -11.74
N HIS A 60 -2.46 16.38 -11.19
CA HIS A 60 -2.46 16.61 -9.74
C HIS A 60 -3.87 16.82 -9.20
N GLY A 61 -4.07 16.41 -7.96
CA GLY A 61 -5.36 16.53 -7.26
C GLY A 61 -5.86 15.18 -6.76
N ARG A 62 -6.72 15.21 -5.75
CA ARG A 62 -7.27 14.01 -5.12
C ARG A 62 -8.35 13.32 -5.96
N ASP A 63 -9.06 14.10 -6.78
CA ASP A 63 -10.11 13.62 -7.69
C ASP A 63 -9.64 13.58 -9.16
N ALA A 64 -8.41 14.02 -9.42
CA ALA A 64 -7.84 14.01 -10.76
C ALA A 64 -7.60 12.57 -11.23
N LYS A 65 -8.10 12.25 -12.42
CA LYS A 65 -7.93 10.96 -13.08
C LYS A 65 -7.98 11.10 -14.60
N PHE A 66 -7.30 10.18 -15.27
CA PHE A 66 -7.48 9.99 -16.71
C PHE A 66 -8.86 9.41 -17.00
N PRO A 67 -9.39 9.57 -18.23
CA PRO A 67 -10.58 8.85 -18.67
C PRO A 67 -10.46 7.35 -18.38
N ASP A 68 -11.54 6.77 -17.84
CA ASP A 68 -11.64 5.37 -17.38
C ASP A 68 -10.65 4.96 -16.27
N GLY A 69 -9.94 5.93 -15.67
CA GLY A 69 -9.02 5.72 -14.56
C GLY A 69 -9.65 5.77 -13.18
N GLU A 70 -8.83 5.49 -12.18
CA GLU A 70 -9.09 5.78 -10.76
C GLU A 70 -8.44 7.13 -10.41
N SER A 71 -9.07 7.89 -9.53
CA SER A 71 -8.41 9.00 -8.83
C SER A 71 -7.74 8.51 -7.55
N PRO A 72 -6.84 9.29 -6.92
CA PRO A 72 -6.32 8.95 -5.59
C PRO A 72 -7.43 8.71 -4.55
N ASN A 73 -8.54 9.45 -4.59
CA ASN A 73 -9.70 9.20 -3.71
C ASN A 73 -10.40 7.86 -4.02
N ASP A 74 -10.53 7.49 -5.29
CA ASP A 74 -11.07 6.17 -5.68
C ASP A 74 -10.18 5.04 -5.11
N VAL A 75 -8.85 5.20 -5.17
CA VAL A 75 -7.89 4.26 -4.56
C VAL A 75 -8.06 4.23 -3.04
N THR A 76 -8.18 5.38 -2.37
CA THR A 76 -8.41 5.45 -0.92
C THR A 76 -9.64 4.63 -0.50
N LEU A 77 -10.79 4.84 -1.16
CA LEU A 77 -12.03 4.14 -0.83
C LEU A 77 -11.88 2.63 -0.96
N ARG A 78 -11.22 2.17 -2.04
CA ARG A 78 -10.95 0.76 -2.28
C ARG A 78 -10.01 0.17 -1.22
N VAL A 79 -8.99 0.92 -0.83
CA VAL A 79 -8.02 0.50 0.18
C VAL A 79 -8.63 0.46 1.58
N GLU A 80 -9.49 1.42 1.94
CA GLU A 80 -10.25 1.40 3.21
C GLU A 80 -11.16 0.18 3.30
N ARG A 81 -11.79 -0.20 2.18
CA ARG A 81 -12.50 -1.47 2.08
C ARG A 81 -11.57 -2.67 2.29
N GLY A 82 -10.38 -2.66 1.68
CA GLY A 82 -9.36 -3.69 1.89
C GLY A 82 -8.89 -3.80 3.35
N ILE A 83 -8.73 -2.68 4.05
CA ILE A 83 -8.40 -2.66 5.48
C ILE A 83 -9.49 -3.37 6.29
N LYS A 84 -10.77 -3.05 6.03
CA LYS A 84 -11.91 -3.66 6.71
C LYS A 84 -12.05 -5.16 6.42
N GLU A 85 -11.81 -5.59 5.17
CA GLU A 85 -12.01 -6.98 4.77
C GLU A 85 -10.81 -7.89 5.07
N CYS A 86 -9.59 -7.36 5.00
CA CYS A 86 -8.37 -8.19 4.98
C CYS A 86 -7.40 -7.93 6.14
N ILE A 87 -7.55 -6.85 6.91
CA ILE A 87 -6.60 -6.48 7.96
C ILE A 87 -7.28 -6.49 9.33
N LEU A 88 -8.30 -5.65 9.50
CA LEU A 88 -8.94 -5.47 10.81
C LEU A 88 -9.54 -6.75 11.42
N PRO A 89 -10.12 -7.71 10.66
CA PRO A 89 -10.66 -8.92 11.27
C PRO A 89 -9.63 -9.71 12.09
N HIS A 90 -8.35 -9.68 11.69
CA HIS A 90 -7.27 -10.35 12.40
C HIS A 90 -6.96 -9.73 13.77
N LEU A 91 -7.26 -8.43 13.97
CA LEU A 91 -7.08 -7.76 15.27
C LEU A 91 -8.11 -8.24 16.30
N PHE A 92 -9.28 -8.70 15.87
CA PHE A 92 -10.38 -9.15 16.73
C PHE A 92 -10.39 -10.68 16.92
N ASP A 93 -9.60 -11.42 16.13
CA ASP A 93 -9.46 -12.86 16.27
C ASP A 93 -8.45 -13.20 17.37
N LYS A 94 -8.96 -13.52 18.57
CA LYS A 94 -8.14 -13.91 19.74
C LYS A 94 -7.26 -15.15 19.49
N SER A 95 -7.58 -15.99 18.51
CA SER A 95 -6.72 -17.13 18.14
C SER A 95 -5.47 -16.70 17.36
N GLN A 96 -5.42 -15.44 16.92
CA GLN A 96 -4.37 -14.85 16.10
C GLN A 96 -3.65 -13.71 16.82
N GLU A 97 -3.55 -13.78 18.16
CA GLU A 97 -2.79 -12.80 18.93
C GLU A 97 -1.35 -12.66 18.40
N GLY A 98 -0.95 -11.43 18.07
CA GLY A 98 0.35 -11.17 17.46
C GLY A 98 0.47 -11.56 15.98
N ALA A 99 -0.64 -11.64 15.23
CA ALA A 99 -0.62 -11.94 13.81
C ALA A 99 0.23 -10.95 12.99
N HIS A 100 0.93 -11.50 12.00
CA HIS A 100 1.67 -10.75 10.99
C HIS A 100 1.02 -10.93 9.63
N ILE A 101 0.63 -9.83 9.00
CA ILE A 101 0.05 -9.82 7.65
C ILE A 101 1.09 -9.23 6.69
N GLY A 102 1.40 -9.97 5.62
CA GLY A 102 2.20 -9.48 4.51
C GLY A 102 1.31 -9.01 3.37
N ILE A 103 1.51 -7.77 2.91
CA ILE A 103 0.79 -7.21 1.75
C ILE A 103 1.83 -6.82 0.70
N ALA A 104 1.77 -7.47 -0.45
CA ALA A 104 2.53 -7.08 -1.64
C ALA A 104 1.62 -6.29 -2.58
N SER A 105 2.03 -5.06 -2.92
CA SER A 105 1.24 -4.11 -3.70
C SER A 105 2.17 -3.14 -4.44
N HIS A 106 1.67 -1.97 -4.84
CA HIS A 106 2.32 -1.00 -5.70
C HIS A 106 2.42 0.38 -5.06
N GLY A 107 3.16 1.30 -5.67
CA GLY A 107 3.57 2.55 -5.05
C GLY A 107 2.41 3.43 -4.59
N ILE A 108 1.41 3.69 -5.45
CA ILE A 108 0.30 4.58 -5.09
C ILE A 108 -0.64 3.87 -4.12
N CYS A 109 -0.99 2.62 -4.40
CA CYS A 109 -1.81 1.83 -3.47
C CYS A 109 -1.19 1.72 -2.06
N LEU A 110 0.12 1.51 -1.93
CA LEU A 110 0.81 1.45 -0.64
C LEU A 110 0.80 2.80 0.07
N ALA A 111 1.01 3.91 -0.65
CA ALA A 111 0.94 5.24 -0.06
C ALA A 111 -0.46 5.52 0.53
N GLU A 112 -1.52 5.18 -0.22
CA GLU A 112 -2.90 5.33 0.24
C GLU A 112 -3.24 4.37 1.40
N LEU A 113 -2.71 3.13 1.39
CA LEU A 113 -2.88 2.15 2.47
C LEU A 113 -2.26 2.61 3.78
N ILE A 114 -1.02 3.08 3.75
CA ILE A 114 -0.36 3.60 4.94
C ILE A 114 -1.12 4.82 5.47
N SER A 115 -1.54 5.73 4.58
CA SER A 115 -2.31 6.91 4.95
C SER A 115 -3.64 6.53 5.61
N ALA A 116 -4.36 5.55 5.05
CA ALA A 116 -5.63 5.06 5.57
C ALA A 116 -5.48 4.34 6.92
N LEU A 117 -4.41 3.56 7.10
CA LEU A 117 -4.09 2.93 8.38
C LEU A 117 -3.77 3.98 9.45
N VAL A 118 -2.95 4.99 9.13
CA VAL A 118 -2.61 6.08 10.06
C VAL A 118 -3.85 6.83 10.53
N ARG A 119 -4.85 7.05 9.65
CA ARG A 119 -6.13 7.70 10.02
C ARG A 119 -6.98 6.90 11.01
N LEU A 120 -6.70 5.61 11.23
CA LEU A 120 -7.39 4.83 12.26
C LEU A 120 -7.03 5.30 13.68
N ASP A 121 -5.90 5.98 13.84
CA ASP A 121 -5.50 6.60 15.10
C ASP A 121 -5.72 8.12 15.04
N PRO A 122 -6.69 8.67 15.78
CA PRO A 122 -7.01 10.10 15.75
C PRO A 122 -5.91 11.00 16.34
N ASP A 123 -4.91 10.44 17.03
CA ASP A 123 -3.83 11.21 17.64
C ASP A 123 -2.65 11.44 16.67
N LEU A 124 -2.67 10.82 15.49
CA LEU A 124 -1.58 10.93 14.51
C LEU A 124 -1.79 12.06 13.51
N ASP A 125 -0.67 12.62 13.03
CA ASP A 125 -0.67 13.59 11.95
C ASP A 125 -1.05 12.93 10.61
N THR A 126 -2.24 13.26 10.12
CA THR A 126 -2.79 12.76 8.86
C THR A 126 -2.38 13.58 7.64
N THR A 127 -1.57 14.62 7.81
CA THR A 127 -1.12 15.50 6.71
C THR A 127 0.15 14.98 6.01
N LYS A 128 0.82 14.01 6.62
CA LYS A 128 2.05 13.41 6.08
C LYS A 128 1.79 12.61 4.81
N SER A 129 2.64 12.84 3.80
CA SER A 129 2.67 12.04 2.57
C SER A 129 3.52 10.79 2.75
N TYR A 130 3.03 9.66 2.23
CA TYR A 130 3.70 8.35 2.26
C TYR A 130 4.04 7.83 0.85
N ARG A 131 4.18 8.73 -0.13
CA ARG A 131 4.53 8.40 -1.51
C ARG A 131 6.02 8.06 -1.65
N GLY A 132 6.38 7.44 -2.78
CA GLY A 132 7.78 7.21 -3.17
C GLY A 132 8.38 5.89 -2.69
N HIS A 133 7.56 4.85 -2.52
CA HIS A 133 8.07 3.50 -2.27
C HIS A 133 9.00 3.06 -3.40
N TRP A 134 10.18 2.59 -3.01
CA TRP A 134 11.10 1.95 -3.93
C TRP A 134 10.60 0.55 -4.25
N ASN A 135 10.96 0.06 -5.44
CA ASN A 135 10.67 -1.32 -5.81
C ASN A 135 11.22 -2.27 -4.74
N THR A 136 10.36 -3.19 -4.29
CA THR A 136 10.61 -4.17 -3.22
C THR A 136 10.99 -3.61 -1.84
N ALA A 137 10.94 -2.30 -1.63
CA ALA A 137 11.02 -1.72 -0.30
C ALA A 137 9.77 -2.07 0.51
N TRP A 138 9.91 -2.12 1.83
CA TRP A 138 8.82 -2.48 2.72
C TRP A 138 8.60 -1.43 3.81
N SER A 139 7.35 -1.35 4.27
CA SER A 139 6.96 -0.60 5.45
C SER A 139 6.40 -1.55 6.49
N ARG A 140 6.53 -1.23 7.78
CA ARG A 140 5.96 -2.00 8.87
C ARG A 140 5.10 -1.10 9.73
N ILE A 141 3.86 -1.51 9.92
CA ILE A 141 2.88 -0.85 10.77
C ILE A 141 2.41 -1.85 11.81
N GLU A 142 2.25 -1.38 13.03
CA GLU A 142 1.60 -2.10 14.12
C GLU A 142 0.27 -1.41 14.44
N ILE A 143 -0.77 -2.22 14.66
CA ILE A 143 -2.12 -1.75 15.00
C ILE A 143 -2.55 -2.50 16.26
N SER A 144 -3.06 -1.77 17.25
CA SER A 144 -3.59 -2.35 18.47
C SER A 144 -4.79 -1.57 18.99
N PHE A 145 -5.53 -2.12 19.94
CA PHE A 145 -6.55 -1.35 20.65
C PHE A 145 -5.88 -0.36 21.62
N LYS A 146 -6.41 0.87 21.76
CA LYS A 146 -5.95 1.82 22.78
C LYS A 146 -6.32 1.38 24.20
N HIS A 147 -7.41 0.64 24.32
CA HIS A 147 -7.95 0.12 25.58
C HIS A 147 -8.32 -1.35 25.40
N GLU A 148 -8.50 -2.08 26.49
CA GLU A 148 -9.02 -3.46 26.42
C GLU A 148 -10.37 -3.48 25.68
N HIS A 149 -10.49 -4.42 24.74
CA HIS A 149 -11.70 -4.59 23.93
C HIS A 149 -12.07 -6.07 23.88
N GLU A 150 -13.32 -6.38 24.19
CA GLU A 150 -13.86 -7.76 24.19
C GLU A 150 -15.01 -7.95 23.18
N GLY A 151 -15.38 -6.90 22.45
CA GLY A 151 -16.47 -6.94 21.48
C GLY A 151 -16.12 -7.67 20.19
N PRO A 152 -17.12 -8.07 19.40
CA PRO A 152 -16.91 -8.62 18.07
C PRO A 152 -16.43 -7.53 17.10
N TYR A 153 -15.83 -7.95 15.99
CA TYR A 153 -15.50 -7.05 14.89
C TYR A 153 -16.77 -6.38 14.33
N ASN A 154 -16.81 -5.05 14.37
CA ASN A 154 -17.82 -4.24 13.70
C ASN A 154 -17.13 -3.19 12.80
N PRO A 155 -17.20 -3.33 11.46
CA PRO A 155 -16.53 -2.41 10.52
C PRO A 155 -17.05 -0.97 10.56
N ASP A 156 -18.22 -0.74 11.15
CA ASP A 156 -18.88 0.57 11.21
C ASP A 156 -18.78 1.22 12.60
N ALA A 157 -18.26 0.48 13.59
CA ALA A 157 -18.09 0.97 14.96
C ALA A 157 -16.80 0.39 15.58
N LEU A 158 -15.66 0.80 15.04
CA LEU A 158 -14.36 0.39 15.55
C LEU A 158 -14.10 1.01 16.94
N PRO A 159 -13.58 0.24 17.91
CA PRO A 159 -13.04 0.82 19.13
C PRO A 159 -11.81 1.69 18.81
N PRO A 160 -11.41 2.60 19.71
CA PRO A 160 -10.22 3.43 19.50
C PRO A 160 -8.97 2.57 19.26
N LEU A 161 -8.30 2.79 18.13
CA LEU A 161 -7.09 2.07 17.73
C LEU A 161 -5.85 2.93 17.91
N ARG A 162 -4.73 2.28 18.22
CA ARG A 162 -3.39 2.84 18.19
C ARG A 162 -2.68 2.33 16.95
N VAL A 163 -1.99 3.22 16.25
CA VAL A 163 -1.22 2.85 15.04
C VAL A 163 0.22 3.33 15.18
N ASN A 164 1.19 2.43 14.95
CA ASN A 164 2.61 2.74 15.00
C ASN A 164 3.26 2.40 13.65
N LEU A 165 3.75 3.41 12.92
CA LEU A 165 4.59 3.19 11.75
C LEU A 165 6.04 2.95 12.20
N LEU A 166 6.45 1.68 12.24
CA LEU A 166 7.75 1.24 12.75
C LEU A 166 8.87 1.34 11.73
N ALA A 167 8.55 1.18 10.45
CA ALA A 167 9.48 1.33 9.34
C ALA A 167 8.73 1.86 8.13
N PHE A 168 9.39 2.73 7.36
CA PHE A 168 8.84 3.28 6.13
C PHE A 168 9.85 3.16 5.01
N ASN A 169 9.45 2.55 3.90
CA ASN A 169 10.24 2.46 2.68
C ASN A 169 11.66 1.90 2.93
N GLU A 170 11.77 0.87 3.79
CA GLU A 170 13.04 0.25 4.19
C GLU A 170 13.56 -0.62 3.03
N HIS A 171 14.73 -0.26 2.53
CA HIS A 171 15.33 -0.84 1.32
C HIS A 171 16.81 -1.18 1.49
N LYS A 172 17.33 -1.20 2.73
CA LYS A 172 18.73 -1.59 3.01
C LYS A 172 19.10 -2.97 2.46
N HIS A 173 18.14 -3.89 2.37
CA HIS A 173 18.35 -5.21 1.79
C HIS A 173 18.71 -5.17 0.29
N LEU A 174 18.48 -4.04 -0.38
CA LEU A 174 18.85 -3.80 -1.78
C LEU A 174 20.24 -3.21 -1.93
N SER A 175 20.90 -2.79 -0.84
CA SER A 175 22.20 -2.08 -0.90
C SER A 175 23.33 -2.90 -1.52
N SER A 176 23.21 -4.23 -1.52
CA SER A 176 24.17 -5.15 -2.14
C SER A 176 23.85 -5.48 -3.60
N LEU A 177 22.70 -5.03 -4.12
CA LEU A 177 22.32 -5.26 -5.51
C LEU A 177 23.06 -4.27 -6.42
N PRO A 178 23.52 -4.72 -7.60
CA PRO A 178 24.03 -3.80 -8.60
C PRO A 178 22.92 -2.82 -9.03
N PRO A 179 23.27 -1.57 -9.38
CA PRO A 179 22.28 -0.62 -9.89
C PRO A 179 21.59 -1.21 -11.13
N PRO A 180 20.29 -0.91 -11.34
CA PRO A 180 19.60 -1.33 -12.54
C PRO A 180 20.36 -0.81 -13.76
N LYS A 181 20.59 -1.68 -14.75
CA LYS A 181 21.11 -1.25 -16.04
C LYS A 181 20.04 -0.35 -16.65
N SER A 182 20.40 0.88 -17.01
CA SER A 182 19.55 1.70 -17.87
C SER A 182 19.50 1.01 -19.22
N ASP A 183 18.32 0.61 -19.67
CA ASP A 183 18.11 0.27 -21.07
C ASP A 183 18.27 1.58 -21.87
N GLU A 184 19.26 1.62 -22.77
CA GLU A 184 19.47 2.67 -23.77
C GLU A 184 18.37 2.65 -24.85
#